data_AF-A0A328YIX8-F1
#
_entry.id   AF-A0A328YIX8-F1
#
_cell.length_a   1.000
_cell.length_b   1.000
_cell.length_c   1.000
_cell.angle_alpha   90.00
_cell.angle_beta   90.00
_cell.angle_gamma   90.00
#
_symmetry.space_group_name_H-M   'P 1'
#
loop_
_entity.id
_entity.type
_entity.pdbx_description
1 polymer ?
#
loop_
_entity_poly.entity_id
_entity_poly.type
_entity_poly.pdbx_seq_one_letter_code
_entity_poly.pdbx_strand_id
1 'polypeptide(L)'
;MKKIYYKIMISSIYAAKNNGIMSDIWKYASSFYFAFATSIYLLFMYSVVNNYLLNHQLDFFKLKIILNGKYNFILNMVIYFVVPIMSVNYLLIFKENRYKELIKEYNNSYNKKLFAWYFMISIVFMYATLFLKK
;
A
#
# COMPACT_ATOMS: atom_id res chain seq x y z
N MET A 1 -2.42 17.54 -3.32
CA MET A 1 -2.38 16.17 -2.76
C MET A 1 -2.99 15.11 -3.68
N LYS A 2 -4.25 15.23 -4.19
CA LYS A 2 -4.86 14.24 -5.11
C LYS A 2 -3.98 13.85 -6.32
N LYS A 3 -3.26 14.83 -6.90
CA LYS A 3 -2.39 14.62 -8.06
C LYS A 3 -1.27 13.59 -7.83
N ILE A 4 -0.66 13.51 -6.64
CA ILE A 4 0.48 12.60 -6.43
C ILE A 4 0.05 11.14 -6.27
N TYR A 5 -1.06 10.93 -5.55
CA TYR A 5 -1.70 9.63 -5.42
C TYR A 5 -2.01 9.03 -6.80
N TYR A 6 -2.71 9.79 -7.67
CA TYR A 6 -3.04 9.31 -9.01
C TYR A 6 -1.79 9.05 -9.85
N LYS A 7 -0.76 9.91 -9.79
CA LYS A 7 0.50 9.69 -10.51
C LYS A 7 1.19 8.38 -10.10
N ILE A 8 1.30 8.11 -8.80
CA ILE A 8 1.92 6.87 -8.30
C ILE A 8 1.06 5.66 -8.71
N MET A 9 -0.25 5.77 -8.61
CA MET A 9 -1.17 4.69 -8.99
C MET A 9 -1.10 4.38 -10.50
N ILE A 10 -1.08 5.40 -11.35
CA ILE A 10 -0.93 5.24 -12.81
C ILE A 10 0.44 4.63 -13.15
N SER A 11 1.49 5.03 -12.44
CA SER A 11 2.81 4.41 -12.54
C SER A 11 2.82 2.93 -12.11
N SER A 12 2.05 2.59 -11.06
CA SER A 12 1.85 1.20 -10.62
C SER A 12 1.10 0.36 -11.66
N ILE A 13 0.05 0.92 -12.27
CA ILE A 13 -0.69 0.26 -13.35
C ILE A 13 0.22 -0.02 -14.54
N TYR A 14 1.08 0.93 -14.91
CA TYR A 14 2.08 0.70 -15.97
C TYR A 14 2.99 -0.48 -15.60
N ALA A 15 3.53 -0.49 -14.38
CA ALA A 15 4.42 -1.55 -13.93
C ALA A 15 3.72 -2.92 -13.96
N ALA A 16 2.48 -3.02 -13.48
CA ALA A 16 1.74 -4.28 -13.45
C ALA A 16 1.37 -4.79 -14.86
N LYS A 17 0.96 -3.91 -15.78
CA LYS A 17 0.60 -4.30 -17.16
C LYS A 17 1.79 -4.80 -17.97
N ASN A 18 2.97 -4.21 -17.75
CA ASN A 18 4.18 -4.55 -18.48
C ASN A 18 5.04 -5.60 -17.75
N ASN A 19 4.52 -6.20 -16.68
CA ASN A 19 5.16 -7.30 -15.98
C ASN A 19 4.61 -8.61 -16.55
N GLY A 20 5.39 -9.31 -17.38
CA GLY A 20 4.91 -10.43 -18.20
C GLY A 20 4.25 -11.59 -17.44
N ILE A 21 4.47 -11.72 -16.12
CA ILE A 21 3.84 -12.74 -15.28
C ILE A 21 2.46 -12.30 -14.76
N MET A 22 2.25 -10.99 -14.57
CA MET A 22 1.08 -10.42 -13.88
C MET A 22 0.22 -9.55 -14.79
N SER A 23 0.52 -9.53 -16.09
CA SER A 23 -0.19 -8.75 -17.09
C SER A 23 -1.68 -9.08 -17.11
N ASP A 24 -2.07 -10.33 -16.84
CA ASP A 24 -3.46 -10.77 -16.94
C ASP A 24 -4.30 -10.29 -15.75
N ILE A 25 -3.68 -10.15 -14.58
CA ILE A 25 -4.32 -9.74 -13.33
C ILE A 25 -3.91 -8.32 -12.88
N TRP A 26 -3.43 -7.50 -13.84
CA TRP A 26 -2.78 -6.22 -13.57
C TRP A 26 -3.59 -5.25 -12.69
N LYS A 27 -4.92 -5.30 -12.75
CA LYS A 27 -5.81 -4.46 -11.91
C LYS A 27 -5.63 -4.79 -10.43
N TYR A 28 -5.65 -6.07 -10.10
CA TYR A 28 -5.46 -6.55 -8.74
C TYR A 28 -4.01 -6.38 -8.30
N ALA A 29 -3.06 -6.73 -9.16
CA ALA A 29 -1.65 -6.62 -8.86
C ALA A 29 -1.23 -5.16 -8.56
N SER A 30 -1.60 -4.20 -9.42
CA SER A 30 -1.29 -2.78 -9.18
C SER A 30 -1.94 -2.23 -7.92
N SER A 31 -3.22 -2.56 -7.68
CA SER A 31 -3.91 -2.16 -6.45
C SER A 31 -3.26 -2.76 -5.20
N PHE A 32 -2.92 -4.05 -5.25
CA PHE A 32 -2.28 -4.75 -4.14
C PHE A 32 -0.91 -4.19 -3.82
N TYR A 33 -0.02 -4.03 -4.81
CA TYR A 33 1.33 -3.52 -4.54
C TYR A 33 1.32 -2.08 -4.06
N PHE A 34 0.44 -1.24 -4.60
CA PHE A 34 0.23 0.11 -4.10
C PHE A 34 -0.27 0.09 -2.65
N ALA A 35 -1.30 -0.72 -2.36
CA ALA A 35 -1.87 -0.83 -1.03
C ALA A 35 -0.85 -1.35 -0.03
N PHE A 36 -0.07 -2.36 -0.40
CA PHE A 36 1.00 -2.92 0.43
C PHE A 36 2.05 -1.87 0.80
N ALA A 37 2.59 -1.15 -0.17
CA ALA A 37 3.56 -0.07 0.08
C ALA A 37 2.96 1.03 0.98
N THR A 38 1.71 1.42 0.72
CA THR A 38 1.00 2.40 1.55
C THR A 38 0.80 1.91 2.98
N SER A 39 0.42 0.64 3.17
CA SER A 39 0.25 0.01 4.47
C SER A 39 1.56 -0.02 5.27
N ILE A 40 2.70 -0.20 4.61
CA ILE A 40 4.00 -0.13 5.29
C ILE A 40 4.26 1.29 5.82
N TYR A 41 3.98 2.33 5.03
CA TYR A 41 4.13 3.71 5.52
C TYR A 41 3.23 3.99 6.71
N LEU A 42 1.97 3.54 6.67
CA LEU A 42 1.05 3.67 7.79
C LEU A 42 1.53 2.89 9.02
N LEU A 43 2.05 1.67 8.83
CA LEU A 43 2.61 0.88 9.92
C LEU A 43 3.81 1.57 10.55
N PHE A 44 4.68 2.18 9.75
CA PHE A 44 5.81 2.94 10.26
C PHE A 44 5.36 4.15 11.07
N MET A 45 4.45 4.96 10.51
CA MET A 45 3.89 6.12 11.23
C MET A 45 3.21 5.69 12.53
N TYR A 46 2.43 4.61 12.50
CA TYR A 46 1.82 4.02 13.68
C TYR A 46 2.87 3.61 14.72
N SER A 47 3.95 2.95 14.31
CA SER A 47 5.00 2.48 15.21
C SER A 47 5.71 3.64 15.89
N VAL A 48 6.02 4.71 15.13
CA VAL A 48 6.60 5.94 15.67
C VAL A 48 5.65 6.58 16.69
N VAL A 49 4.40 6.80 16.31
CA VAL A 49 3.41 7.46 17.19
C VAL A 49 3.16 6.62 18.45
N ASN A 50 2.95 5.32 18.32
CA ASN A 50 2.64 4.46 19.45
C ASN A 50 3.83 4.33 20.42
N ASN A 51 5.04 4.15 19.92
CA ASN A 51 6.20 3.87 20.78
C ASN A 51 6.87 5.14 21.34
N TYR A 52 6.74 6.29 20.66
CA TYR A 52 7.44 7.52 21.07
C TYR A 52 6.54 8.66 21.52
N LEU A 53 5.28 8.72 21.07
CA LEU A 53 4.36 9.80 21.47
C LEU A 53 3.32 9.34 22.49
N LEU A 54 2.83 8.10 22.36
CA LEU A 54 1.67 7.61 23.11
C LEU A 54 1.99 6.49 24.10
N ASN A 55 3.27 6.18 24.35
CA ASN A 55 3.72 5.18 25.33
C ASN A 55 2.94 3.86 25.28
N HIS A 56 2.75 3.31 24.08
CA HIS A 56 2.06 2.04 23.82
C HIS A 56 0.55 2.02 24.10
N GLN A 57 -0.12 3.18 24.14
CA GLN A 57 -1.58 3.25 24.36
C GLN A 57 -2.43 2.83 23.15
N LEU A 58 -1.87 2.71 21.94
CA LEU A 58 -2.60 2.27 20.75
C LEU A 58 -2.31 0.79 20.46
N ASP A 59 -3.24 -0.10 20.80
CA ASP A 59 -3.05 -1.55 20.71
C ASP A 59 -4.02 -2.24 19.72
N PHE A 60 -4.27 -1.58 18.58
CA PHE A 60 -5.26 -2.05 17.61
C PHE A 60 -4.85 -3.33 16.85
N PHE A 61 -3.56 -3.72 16.86
CA PHE A 61 -3.08 -4.97 16.25
C PHE A 61 -3.24 -6.21 17.15
N LYS A 62 -3.95 -6.10 18.28
CA LYS A 62 -4.12 -7.19 19.25
C LYS A 62 -5.32 -8.10 18.98
N LEU A 63 -6.08 -7.92 17.90
CA LEU A 63 -7.17 -8.87 17.62
C LEU A 63 -6.60 -10.28 17.46
N LYS A 64 -7.11 -11.20 18.29
CA LYS A 64 -6.79 -12.63 18.22
C LYS A 64 -7.70 -13.28 17.20
N ILE A 65 -7.29 -13.25 15.94
CA ILE A 65 -8.08 -13.83 14.85
C ILE A 65 -7.77 -15.33 14.69
N ILE A 66 -6.53 -15.73 14.98
CA ILE A 66 -6.05 -17.12 14.95
C ILE A 66 -5.37 -17.44 16.30
N LEU A 67 -5.42 -18.70 16.73
CA LEU A 67 -4.79 -19.20 17.97
C LEU A 67 -3.27 -18.94 18.02
N ASN A 68 -2.59 -18.90 16.87
CA ASN A 68 -1.16 -18.65 16.79
C ASN A 68 -0.85 -17.15 16.68
N GLY A 69 -0.36 -16.57 17.78
CA GLY A 69 -0.16 -15.13 17.96
C GLY A 69 0.77 -14.46 16.94
N LYS A 70 1.67 -15.20 16.29
CA LYS A 70 2.59 -14.64 15.27
C LYS A 70 1.87 -14.23 13.99
N TYR A 71 0.83 -14.97 13.59
CA TYR A 71 0.07 -14.67 12.37
C TYR A 71 -0.97 -13.57 12.58
N ASN A 72 -1.40 -13.35 13.82
CA ASN A 72 -2.37 -12.30 14.15
C ASN A 72 -1.87 -10.91 13.75
N PHE A 73 -0.59 -10.61 13.92
CA PHE A 73 -0.04 -9.32 13.53
C PHE A 73 -0.14 -9.08 12.02
N ILE A 74 0.31 -10.04 11.21
CA ILE A 74 0.27 -9.94 9.73
C ILE A 74 -1.18 -9.83 9.26
N LEU A 75 -2.06 -10.66 9.82
CA LEU A 75 -3.45 -10.71 9.41
C LEU A 75 -4.21 -9.43 9.81
N ASN A 76 -3.91 -8.88 10.99
CA ASN A 76 -4.41 -7.55 11.39
C ASN A 76 -3.89 -6.46 10.46
N MET A 77 -2.61 -6.48 10.05
CA MET A 77 -2.10 -5.51 9.08
C MET A 77 -2.85 -5.58 7.74
N VAL A 78 -3.16 -6.78 7.25
CA VAL A 78 -3.92 -6.96 6.02
C VAL A 78 -5.34 -6.42 6.17
N ILE A 79 -6.03 -6.77 7.26
CA ILE A 79 -7.43 -6.37 7.48
C ILE A 79 -7.56 -4.87 7.75
N TYR A 80 -6.68 -4.28 8.57
CA TYR A 80 -6.80 -2.88 8.97
C TYR A 80 -6.25 -1.89 7.96
N PHE A 81 -5.27 -2.29 7.14
CA PHE A 81 -4.66 -1.38 6.16
C PHE A 81 -4.86 -1.82 4.73
N VAL A 82 -4.38 -3.02 4.36
CA VAL A 82 -4.34 -3.43 2.95
C VAL A 82 -5.74 -3.50 2.35
N VAL A 83 -6.68 -4.17 3.01
CA VAL A 83 -8.06 -4.33 2.51
C VAL A 83 -8.76 -2.97 2.35
N PRO A 84 -8.83 -2.09 3.38
CA PRO A 84 -9.43 -0.77 3.23
C PRO A 84 -8.81 0.07 2.12
N ILE A 85 -7.47 0.08 2.00
CA ILE A 85 -6.78 0.84 0.95
C ILE A 85 -7.12 0.28 -0.44
N MET A 86 -7.14 -1.05 -0.60
CA MET A 86 -7.54 -1.68 -1.85
C MET A 86 -9.00 -1.35 -2.21
N SER A 87 -9.92 -1.35 -1.24
CA SER A 87 -11.32 -0.96 -1.45
C SER A 87 -11.44 0.49 -1.92
N VAL A 88 -10.70 1.40 -1.28
CA VAL A 88 -10.65 2.82 -1.70
C VAL A 88 -10.07 2.95 -3.12
N ASN A 89 -8.97 2.25 -3.42
CA ASN A 89 -8.37 2.25 -4.74
C ASN A 89 -9.34 1.71 -5.80
N TYR A 90 -10.10 0.68 -5.49
CA TYR A 90 -11.13 0.15 -6.39
C TYR A 90 -12.15 1.24 -6.75
N LEU A 91 -12.73 1.90 -5.73
CA LEU A 91 -13.74 2.95 -5.94
C LEU A 91 -13.20 4.16 -6.70
N LEU A 92 -11.95 4.56 -6.45
CA LEU A 92 -11.37 5.77 -7.04
C LEU A 92 -10.75 5.57 -8.43
N ILE A 93 -10.25 4.37 -8.73
CA ILE A 93 -9.40 4.11 -9.90
C ILE A 93 -10.07 3.14 -10.87
N PHE A 94 -10.66 2.06 -10.36
CA PHE A 94 -11.08 0.94 -11.21
C PHE A 94 -12.57 0.91 -11.50
N LYS A 95 -13.40 1.45 -10.60
CA LYS A 95 -14.85 1.60 -10.82
C LYS A 95 -15.11 2.31 -12.14
N GLU A 96 -16.03 1.75 -12.92
CA GLU A 96 -16.43 2.29 -14.24
C GLU A 96 -15.26 2.47 -15.23
N ASN A 97 -14.15 1.74 -15.04
CA ASN A 97 -12.93 1.83 -15.86
C ASN A 97 -12.29 3.23 -15.89
N ARG A 98 -12.49 4.05 -14.84
CA ARG A 98 -11.93 5.39 -14.69
C ARG A 98 -10.41 5.49 -14.88
N TYR A 99 -9.69 4.41 -14.62
CA TYR A 99 -8.25 4.30 -14.89
C TYR A 99 -7.88 4.65 -16.34
N LYS A 100 -8.76 4.43 -17.32
CA LYS A 100 -8.49 4.76 -18.74
C LYS A 100 -8.36 6.27 -18.92
N GLU A 101 -9.21 7.04 -18.27
CA GLU A 101 -9.17 8.51 -18.29
C GLU A 101 -7.96 9.02 -17.51
N LEU A 102 -7.72 8.45 -16.32
CA LEU A 102 -6.57 8.82 -15.48
C LEU A 102 -5.23 8.53 -16.17
N ILE A 103 -5.09 7.45 -16.96
CA ILE A 103 -3.88 7.20 -17.74
C ILE A 103 -3.66 8.31 -18.78
N LYS A 104 -4.72 8.79 -19.45
CA LYS A 104 -4.62 9.90 -20.41
C LYS A 104 -4.24 11.21 -19.70
N GLU A 105 -4.90 11.52 -18.59
CA GLU A 105 -4.65 12.73 -17.79
C GLU A 105 -3.22 12.76 -17.21
N TYR A 106 -2.73 11.61 -16.74
CA TYR A 106 -1.42 11.47 -16.08
C TYR A 106 -0.41 10.72 -16.96
N ASN A 107 -0.48 10.86 -18.29
CA ASN A 107 0.36 10.12 -19.22
C ASN A 107 1.87 10.26 -18.93
N ASN A 108 2.32 11.46 -18.52
CA ASN A 108 3.71 11.71 -18.12
C ASN A 108 4.20 10.84 -16.94
N SER A 109 3.26 10.32 -16.13
CA SER A 109 3.53 9.41 -15.01
C SER A 109 3.24 7.94 -15.33
N TYR A 110 2.78 7.63 -16.55
CA TYR A 110 2.55 6.27 -17.03
C TYR A 110 3.87 5.60 -17.43
N ASN A 111 4.74 5.44 -16.46
CA ASN A 111 6.02 4.74 -16.56
C ASN A 111 6.28 3.99 -15.24
N LYS A 112 7.31 3.15 -15.16
CA LYS A 112 7.60 2.37 -13.94
C LYS A 112 8.35 3.13 -12.83
N LYS A 113 8.99 4.27 -13.13
CA LYS A 113 10.00 4.87 -12.25
C LYS A 113 9.42 5.39 -10.94
N LEU A 114 8.32 6.13 -11.01
CA LEU A 114 7.72 6.77 -9.83
C LEU A 114 7.23 5.73 -8.82
N PHE A 115 6.53 4.71 -9.31
CA PHE A 115 6.08 3.60 -8.49
C PHE A 115 7.23 2.75 -7.96
N ALA A 116 8.27 2.49 -8.76
CA ALA A 116 9.45 1.76 -8.29
C ALA A 116 10.12 2.47 -7.11
N TRP A 117 10.32 3.79 -7.18
CA TRP A 117 10.86 4.57 -6.07
C TRP A 117 9.95 4.54 -4.84
N TYR A 118 8.65 4.76 -5.05
CA TYR A 118 7.66 4.67 -3.97
C TYR A 118 7.70 3.30 -3.27
N PHE A 119 7.75 2.22 -4.05
CA PHE A 119 7.79 0.87 -3.50
C PHE A 119 9.12 0.57 -2.80
N MET A 120 10.27 0.94 -3.38
CA MET A 120 11.59 0.74 -2.78
C MET A 120 11.74 1.49 -1.46
N ILE A 121 11.27 2.73 -1.39
CA ILE A 121 11.27 3.50 -0.14
C ILE A 121 10.39 2.80 0.89
N SER A 122 9.21 2.27 0.50
CA SER A 122 8.38 1.52 1.45
C SER A 122 9.12 0.32 2.04
N ILE A 123 9.90 -0.42 1.26
CA ILE A 123 10.72 -1.54 1.77
C ILE A 123 11.74 -1.04 2.82
N VAL A 124 12.41 0.08 2.57
CA VAL A 124 13.34 0.68 3.55
C VAL A 124 12.61 1.00 4.86
N PHE A 125 11.41 1.58 4.77
CA PHE A 125 10.58 1.87 5.95
C PHE A 125 10.13 0.59 6.66
N MET A 126 9.83 -0.48 5.92
CA MET A 126 9.52 -1.80 6.51
C MET A 126 10.67 -2.29 7.38
N TYR A 127 11.90 -2.25 6.88
CA TYR A 127 13.07 -2.62 7.68
C TYR A 127 13.25 -1.69 8.88
N ALA A 128 13.08 -0.38 8.68
CA ALA A 128 13.18 0.61 9.76
C ALA A 128 12.18 0.33 10.90
N THR A 129 10.94 -0.11 10.60
CA THR A 129 9.96 -0.45 11.65
C THR A 129 10.42 -1.55 12.60
N LEU A 130 11.25 -2.49 12.14
CA LEU A 130 11.76 -3.56 12.99
C LEU A 130 12.67 -3.03 14.11
N PHE A 131 13.39 -1.93 13.86
CA PHE A 131 14.26 -1.28 14.84
C PHE A 131 13.52 -0.32 15.77
N LEU A 132 12.28 0.06 15.44
CA LEU A 132 11.45 0.92 16.30
C LEU A 132 10.71 0.14 17.38
N LYS A 133 10.74 -1.20 17.33
CA LYS A 133 10.07 -2.09 18.27
C LYS A 133 10.90 -2.13 19.58
N LYS A 134 10.38 -1.53 20.65
CA LYS A 134 10.86 -1.74 22.02
C LYS A 134 10.28 -3.03 22.60
#